data_AF-A0A3L6PZS1-F1
#
_entry.id   AF-A0A3L6PZS1-F1
#
_cell.length_a   1.000
_cell.length_b   1.000
_cell.length_c   1.000
_cell.angle_alpha   90.00
_cell.angle_beta   90.00
_cell.angle_gamma   90.00
#
_symmetry.space_group_name_H-M   'P 1'
#
loop_
_entity.id
_entity.type
_entity.pdbx_description
1 polymer ?
#
loop_
_entity_poly.entity_id
_entity_poly.type
_entity_poly.pdbx_seq_one_letter_code
_entity_poly.pdbx_strand_id
1 'polypeptide(L)' 'MVTNRATGASTVARIVDQCSNGGLDLDFETVFKKIDTNGQGYQMGHLNVDYQFVSC' A
#
# COMPACT_ATOMS: atom_id res chain seq x y z
N MET A 1 -0.84 9.01 -2.41
CA MET A 1 0.23 8.18 -3.00
C MET A 1 0.80 7.31 -1.91
N VAL A 2 0.98 6.02 -2.18
CA VAL A 2 1.54 5.02 -1.26
C VAL A 2 2.79 4.44 -1.92
N THR A 3 3.89 4.35 -1.17
CA THR A 3 5.20 3.90 -1.65
C THR A 3 5.72 2.77 -0.77
N ASN A 4 6.10 1.64 -1.36
CA ASN A 4 6.77 0.54 -0.67
C ASN A 4 8.22 0.93 -0.35
N ARG A 5 8.61 0.96 0.94
CA ARG A 5 9.97 1.34 1.35
C ARG A 5 11.06 0.39 0.85
N ALA A 6 10.74 -0.89 0.66
CA ALA A 6 11.72 -1.89 0.27
C ALA A 6 12.10 -1.82 -1.21
N THR A 7 11.16 -1.41 -2.07
CA THR A 7 11.35 -1.47 -3.53
C THR A 7 11.22 -0.12 -4.23
N GLY A 8 10.70 0.90 -3.55
CA GLY A 8 10.36 2.20 -4.14
C GLY A 8 9.13 2.17 -5.06
N ALA A 9 8.50 1.00 -5.25
CA ALA A 9 7.28 0.89 -6.04
C ALA A 9 6.14 1.70 -5.40
N SER A 10 5.40 2.45 -6.21
CA SER A 10 4.37 3.37 -5.71
C SER A 10 3.14 3.41 -6.60
N THR A 11 2.01 3.76 -5.99
CA THR A 11 0.74 3.98 -6.70
C THR A 11 -0.11 5.02 -5.98
N VAL A 12 -1.05 5.62 -6.70
CA VAL A 12 -2.13 6.42 -6.09
C VAL A 12 -3.29 5.46 -5.78
N ALA A 13 -3.91 5.65 -4.61
CA ALA A 13 -5.09 4.93 -4.16
C ALA A 13 -6.13 5.96 -3.68
N ARG A 14 -7.41 5.60 -3.76
CA ARG A 14 -8.52 6.40 -3.24
C ARG A 14 -8.96 5.83 -1.89
N ILE A 15 -9.12 6.69 -0.89
CA ILE A 15 -9.66 6.29 0.41
C ILE A 15 -11.16 6.04 0.25
N VAL A 16 -11.62 4.85 0.63
CA VAL A 16 -13.02 4.43 0.45
C VAL A 16 -13.67 3.89 1.73
N ASP A 17 -12.89 3.67 2.79
CA ASP A 17 -13.35 3.17 4.09
C ASP A 17 -12.40 3.61 5.22
N GLN A 18 -12.83 3.44 6.47
CA GLN A 18 -12.04 3.66 7.67
C GLN A 18 -11.81 2.34 8.42
N CYS A 19 -10.55 1.95 8.60
CA CYS A 19 -10.17 0.72 9.30
C CYS A 19 -9.53 1.04 10.68
N SER A 20 -9.64 0.11 11.64
CA SER A 20 -9.29 0.33 13.05
C SER A 20 -7.92 -0.23 13.47
N ASN A 21 -7.05 -0.59 12.53
CA ASN A 21 -5.77 -1.26 12.79
C ASN A 21 -4.55 -0.32 12.89
N GLY A 22 -4.75 1.00 12.78
CA GLY A 22 -3.67 1.98 12.84
C GLY A 22 -2.80 2.05 11.58
N GLY A 23 -3.24 1.45 10.47
CA GLY A 23 -2.56 1.42 9.18
C GLY A 23 -3.49 1.70 8.00
N LEU A 24 -3.13 1.14 6.84
CA LEU A 24 -3.93 1.17 5.62
C LEU A 24 -4.28 -0.26 5.22
N ASP A 25 -5.58 -0.57 5.09
CA ASP A 25 -6.00 -1.78 4.39
C ASP A 25 -6.07 -1.48 2.89
N LEU A 26 -5.07 -1.98 2.18
CA LEU A 26 -4.92 -1.79 0.74
C LEU A 26 -5.64 -2.91 0.00
N ASP A 27 -6.51 -2.56 -0.96
CA ASP A 27 -7.11 -3.55 -1.84
C ASP A 27 -6.02 -4.39 -2.53
N PHE A 28 -6.22 -5.71 -2.50
CA PHE A 28 -5.17 -6.66 -2.87
C PHE A 28 -4.78 -6.53 -4.35
N GLU A 29 -5.76 -6.52 -5.25
CA GLU A 29 -5.51 -6.54 -6.70
C GLU A 29 -5.16 -5.17 -7.27
N THR A 30 -5.73 -4.09 -6.73
CA THR A 30 -5.58 -2.75 -7.31
C THR A 30 -4.43 -1.95 -6.72
N VAL A 31 -4.01 -2.23 -5.48
CA VAL A 31 -2.98 -1.48 -4.76
C VAL A 31 -1.87 -2.38 -4.22
N PHE A 32 -2.18 -3.31 -3.31
CA PHE A 32 -1.15 -4.07 -2.57
C PHE A 32 -0.19 -4.81 -3.51
N LYS A 33 -0.75 -5.65 -4.39
CA LYS A 33 0.03 -6.46 -5.34
C LYS A 33 0.84 -5.64 -6.33
N LYS A 34 0.39 -4.41 -6.66
CA LYS A 34 1.13 -3.52 -7.56
C LYS A 34 2.41 -2.96 -6.94
N ILE A 35 2.40 -2.74 -5.62
CA ILE A 35 3.56 -2.17 -4.90
C ILE A 35 4.41 -3.25 -4.21
N ASP A 36 3.92 -4.48 -4.05
CA ASP A 36 4.68 -5.64 -3.57
C ASP A 36 5.53 -6.30 -4.68
N THR A 37 6.40 -5.53 -5.33
CA THR A 37 7.12 -5.97 -6.55
C THR A 37 8.20 -7.04 -6.31
N ASN A 38 8.52 -7.34 -5.05
CA ASN A 38 9.45 -8.42 -4.67
C ASN A 38 8.76 -9.57 -3.91
N GLY A 39 7.44 -9.52 -3.74
CA GLY A 39 6.62 -10.56 -3.08
C GLY A 39 6.85 -10.73 -1.58
N GLN A 40 7.69 -9.91 -0.94
CA GLN A 40 7.97 -10.02 0.49
C GLN A 40 6.78 -9.59 1.33
N GLY A 41 5.99 -8.62 0.85
CA GLY A 41 4.81 -8.14 1.55
C GLY A 41 3.76 -9.23 1.73
N TYR A 42 3.49 -9.98 0.68
CA TYR A 42 2.59 -11.14 0.73
C TYR A 42 3.11 -12.21 1.69
N GLN A 43 4.41 -12.52 1.65
CA GLN A 43 5.02 -13.51 2.53
C GLN A 43 4.99 -13.10 4.01
N MET A 44 5.17 -11.80 4.30
CA MET A 44 5.15 -11.24 5.66
C MET A 44 3.75 -10.85 6.15
N GLY A 45 2.74 -10.93 5.28
CA GLY A 45 1.37 -10.51 5.55
C GLY A 45 1.15 -8.99 5.68
N HIS A 46 2.18 -8.17 5.43
CA HIS A 46 2.08 -6.70 5.47
C HIS A 46 3.25 -6.03 4.73
N LEU A 47 3.09 -4.73 4.42
CA LEU A 47 4.13 -3.88 3.83
C LEU A 47 4.48 -2.71 4.77
N ASN A 48 5.75 -2.35 4.83
CA ASN A 48 6.17 -1.05 5.36
C ASN A 48 6.11 -0.01 4.24
N VAL A 49 5.23 0.98 4.41
CA VAL A 49 4.98 2.01 3.39
C VAL A 49 5.16 3.42 3.93
N ASP A 50 5.44 4.34 3.02
CA ASP A 50 5.26 5.76 3.22
C ASP A 50 4.01 6.21 2.44
N TYR A 51 3.25 7.16 2.98
CA TYR A 51 2.06 7.67 2.32
C TYR A 51 1.93 9.18 2.43
N GLN A 52 1.32 9.78 1.41
CA GLN A 52 0.97 11.19 1.36
C GLN A 52 -0.39 11.40 0.69
N PHE A 53 -1.16 12.36 1.17
CA PHE A 53 -2.37 12.82 0.48
C PHE A 53 -1.98 13.55 -0.82
N VAL A 54 -2.69 13.24 -1.90
CA VAL A 54 -2.49 13.85 -3.23
C VAL A 54 -3.84 14.23 -3.82
N SER A 55 -3.89 15.24 -4.69
CA SER A 55 -5.08 15.53 -5.49
C SER A 55 -5.37 14.33 -6.41
N CYS A 56 -6.65 13.95 -6.48
CA CYS A 56 -7.12 13.00 -7.50
C CYS A 56 -7.20 13.68 -8.87
#